data_AF-Q0APR3-F1
#
_entry.id   AF-Q0APR3-F1
#
_cell.length_a   1.000
_cell.length_b   1.000
_cell.length_c   1.000
_cell.angle_alpha   90.00
_cell.angle_beta   90.00
_cell.angle_gamma   90.00
#
_symmetry.space_group_name_H-M   'P 1'
#
loop_
_entity.id
_entity.type
_entity.pdbx_description
1 polymer ?
#
loop_
_entity_poly.entity_id
_entity_poly.type
_entity_poly.pdbx_seq_one_letter_code
_entity_poly.pdbx_strand_id
1 'polypeptide(L)'
;MTQFLGATRTASVPIHLIGFHVTADGTRLYDRAALLIDTDGRVSGSVERIAERDGVARPAEARGMVMGDRLALMLEFEGPATGSAAGVMLDLGPAPCLHGEALGGRIAGAGGSGALPYVMAHAPAVRLDRSPTHGWGSVLEQAVARGEVLLGIDGPVGARQTPYSFRTDDNRHVEPTGYGHFVNHACEPSCEIVYDLETALPTLVALRDLAAGDEVTFDYTRTEGALAGSFECRCPALVHKV
;
A
#
# COMPACT_ATOMS: atom_id res chain seq x y z
N MET A 1 15.08 16.12 14.11
CA MET A 1 13.86 15.30 14.05
C MET A 1 12.80 16.13 13.36
N THR A 2 12.02 15.54 12.46
CA THR A 2 11.04 16.25 11.62
C THR A 2 9.66 15.64 11.88
N GLN A 3 8.62 16.46 12.05
CA GLN A 3 7.26 15.96 12.16
C GLN A 3 6.73 15.62 10.75
N PHE A 4 6.24 14.40 10.56
CA PHE A 4 5.62 13.99 9.30
C PHE A 4 4.71 12.79 9.55
N LEU A 5 3.50 12.80 8.95
CA LEU A 5 2.46 11.79 9.16
C LEU A 5 2.27 11.50 10.65
N GLY A 6 1.87 12.51 11.43
CA GLY A 6 1.52 12.37 12.84
C GLY A 6 2.63 11.96 13.82
N ALA A 7 3.85 11.67 13.33
CA ALA A 7 4.93 11.14 14.15
C ALA A 7 6.26 11.90 13.95
N THR A 8 7.09 11.80 14.98
CA THR A 8 8.46 12.32 14.96
C THR A 8 9.34 11.38 14.15
N ARG A 9 9.86 11.86 13.01
CA ARG A 9 10.74 11.07 12.14
C ARG A 9 12.20 11.27 12.52
N THR A 10 12.89 10.13 12.64
CA THR A 10 14.32 10.05 12.91
C THR A 10 15.07 10.08 11.58
N ALA A 11 16.06 10.96 11.47
CA ALA A 11 16.89 11.02 10.28
C ALA A 11 17.57 9.67 10.03
N SER A 12 17.77 9.32 8.75
CA SER A 12 18.39 8.06 8.32
C SER A 12 17.61 6.77 8.63
N VAL A 13 16.40 6.86 9.22
CA VAL A 13 15.48 5.71 9.32
C VAL A 13 14.44 5.86 8.20
N PRO A 14 14.30 4.87 7.30
CA PRO A 14 13.33 4.95 6.22
C PRO A 14 11.91 4.89 6.76
N ILE A 15 11.04 5.70 6.17
CA ILE A 15 9.60 5.50 6.23
C ILE A 15 9.17 4.75 4.98
N HIS A 16 8.40 3.69 5.19
CA HIS A 16 7.86 2.88 4.11
C HIS A 16 6.44 3.32 3.78
N LEU A 17 6.21 3.57 2.49
CA LEU A 17 4.90 3.95 1.97
C LEU A 17 4.58 3.15 0.71
N ILE A 18 3.30 3.10 0.38
CA ILE A 18 2.82 2.56 -0.88
C ILE A 18 1.98 3.59 -1.61
N GLY A 19 2.49 4.02 -2.75
CA GLY A 19 1.78 4.88 -3.69
C GLY A 19 0.83 4.07 -4.57
N PHE A 20 -0.25 4.69 -5.01
CA PHE A 20 -1.19 4.13 -5.96
C PHE A 20 -1.72 5.20 -6.91
N HIS A 21 -1.79 4.84 -8.19
CA HIS A 21 -2.52 5.60 -9.19
C HIS A 21 -2.99 4.70 -10.33
N VAL A 22 -3.91 5.23 -11.11
CA VAL A 22 -4.39 4.62 -12.35
C VAL A 22 -3.97 5.49 -13.51
N THR A 23 -3.28 4.93 -14.49
CA THR A 23 -2.87 5.62 -15.73
C THR A 23 -4.08 5.90 -16.63
N ALA A 24 -3.90 6.76 -17.64
CA ALA A 24 -4.96 7.10 -18.58
C ALA A 24 -5.51 5.90 -19.38
N ASP A 25 -4.71 4.84 -19.57
CA ASP A 25 -5.12 3.59 -20.21
C ASP A 25 -5.76 2.58 -19.23
N GLY A 26 -5.94 2.94 -17.96
CA GLY A 26 -6.56 2.12 -16.94
C GLY A 26 -5.62 1.16 -16.21
N THR A 27 -4.30 1.21 -16.47
CA THR A 27 -3.32 0.40 -15.75
C THR A 27 -3.18 0.87 -14.31
N ARG A 28 -3.31 -0.06 -13.36
CA ARG A 28 -3.07 0.17 -11.93
C ARG A 28 -1.58 0.06 -11.64
N LEU A 29 -1.02 1.10 -11.05
CA LEU A 29 0.39 1.19 -10.70
C LEU A 29 0.53 1.45 -9.20
N TYR A 30 1.43 0.69 -8.58
CA TYR A 30 1.80 0.81 -7.17
C TYR A 30 3.25 1.22 -7.04
N ASP A 31 3.54 2.19 -6.19
CA ASP A 31 4.90 2.68 -5.95
C ASP A 31 5.33 2.26 -4.53
N ARG A 32 6.13 1.21 -4.42
CA ARG A 32 6.76 0.82 -3.15
C ARG A 32 7.86 1.83 -2.83
N ALA A 33 7.66 2.67 -1.82
CA ALA A 33 8.58 3.74 -1.47
C ALA A 33 9.29 3.47 -0.13
N ALA A 34 10.58 3.76 -0.08
CA ALA A 34 11.36 3.87 1.16
C ALA A 34 12.02 5.25 1.19
N LEU A 35 11.50 6.16 2.01
CA LEU A 35 11.91 7.56 2.04
C LEU A 35 12.67 7.88 3.32
N LEU A 36 13.78 8.60 3.20
CA LEU A 36 14.52 9.22 4.29
C LEU A 36 14.12 10.69 4.38
N ILE A 37 13.89 11.17 5.59
CA ILE A 37 13.52 12.56 5.86
C ILE A 37 14.57 13.18 6.78
N ASP A 38 15.30 14.15 6.26
CA ASP A 38 16.30 14.90 7.01
C ASP A 38 15.66 15.89 7.98
N THR A 39 16.47 16.41 8.91
CA THR A 39 15.99 17.35 9.93
C THR A 39 15.53 18.69 9.38
N ASP A 40 15.97 19.05 8.17
CA ASP A 40 15.55 20.25 7.44
C ASP A 40 14.36 19.98 6.50
N GLY A 41 13.80 18.76 6.54
CA GLY A 41 12.65 18.34 5.74
C GLY A 41 13.02 17.85 4.34
N ARG A 42 14.30 17.81 3.95
CA ARG A 42 14.69 17.21 2.67
C ARG A 42 14.34 15.72 2.66
N VAL A 43 13.87 15.26 1.50
CA VAL A 43 13.48 13.88 1.27
C VAL A 43 14.39 13.27 0.22
N SER A 44 14.89 12.07 0.50
CA SER A 44 15.58 11.19 -0.46
C SER A 44 15.04 9.78 -0.32
N GLY A 45 15.21 8.91 -1.31
CA GLY A 45 14.75 7.54 -1.16
C GLY A 45 14.73 6.76 -2.47
N SER A 46 14.22 5.53 -2.38
CA SER A 46 14.00 4.66 -3.52
C SER A 46 12.51 4.37 -3.70
N VAL A 47 12.13 4.17 -4.96
CA VAL A 47 10.80 3.73 -5.35
C VAL A 47 10.92 2.56 -6.31
N GLU A 48 10.09 1.54 -6.10
CA GLU A 48 9.87 0.46 -7.04
C GLU A 48 8.43 0.51 -7.54
N ARG A 49 8.26 0.88 -8.81
CA ARG A 49 6.94 0.91 -9.46
C ARG A 49 6.56 -0.46 -9.98
N ILE A 50 5.45 -0.97 -9.48
CA ILE A 50 4.89 -2.28 -9.78
C ILE A 50 3.58 -2.08 -10.53
N ALA A 51 3.44 -2.66 -11.71
CA ALA A 51 2.14 -2.71 -12.37
C ALA A 51 1.38 -3.94 -11.89
N GLU A 52 0.07 -3.82 -11.66
CA GLU A 52 -0.79 -4.96 -11.26
C GLU A 52 -0.68 -6.15 -12.25
N ARG A 53 -0.38 -5.86 -13.53
CA ARG A 53 -0.25 -6.86 -14.60
C ARG A 53 1.18 -7.34 -14.85
N ASP A 54 2.18 -6.50 -14.54
CA ASP A 54 3.59 -6.80 -14.77
C ASP A 54 4.31 -6.90 -13.42
N GLY A 55 4.66 -8.12 -13.03
CA GLY A 55 5.34 -8.39 -11.75
C GLY A 55 6.80 -7.92 -11.66
N VAL A 56 7.31 -7.22 -12.69
CA VAL A 56 8.68 -6.68 -12.72
C VAL A 56 8.65 -5.24 -12.23
N ALA A 57 9.23 -5.01 -11.06
CA ALA A 57 9.39 -3.68 -10.50
C ALA A 57 10.32 -2.83 -11.37
N ARG A 58 9.93 -1.56 -11.57
CA ARG A 58 10.74 -0.54 -12.23
C ARG A 58 11.32 0.41 -11.19
N PRO A 59 12.65 0.47 -11.03
CA PRO A 59 13.26 1.32 -10.02
C PRO A 59 13.17 2.81 -10.42
N ALA A 60 13.09 3.65 -9.40
CA ALA A 60 13.23 5.09 -9.45
C ALA A 60 13.91 5.63 -8.19
N GLU A 61 14.59 6.75 -8.33
CA GLU A 61 15.01 7.57 -7.19
C GLU A 61 13.88 8.54 -6.80
N ALA A 62 13.73 8.78 -5.50
CA ALA A 62 12.81 9.78 -4.98
C ALA A 62 13.60 10.92 -4.34
N ARG A 63 13.26 12.16 -4.68
CA ARG A 63 13.85 13.38 -4.11
C ARG A 63 12.76 14.40 -3.86
N GLY A 64 12.79 15.08 -2.73
CA GLY A 64 11.66 15.94 -2.37
C GLY A 64 11.88 16.79 -1.13
N MET A 65 10.78 17.33 -0.64
CA MET A 65 10.74 18.15 0.55
C MET A 65 9.42 18.00 1.28
N VAL A 66 9.49 17.84 2.61
CA VAL A 66 8.36 17.99 3.52
C VAL A 66 8.19 19.47 3.83
N MET A 67 6.97 19.99 3.64
CA MET A 67 6.60 21.39 3.88
C MET A 67 5.36 21.42 4.76
N GLY A 68 5.55 21.41 6.08
CA GLY A 68 4.45 21.23 7.03
C GLY A 68 3.91 19.80 6.95
N ASP A 69 2.63 19.66 6.59
CA ASP A 69 1.94 18.38 6.39
C ASP A 69 1.94 17.89 4.93
N ARG A 70 2.57 18.66 4.03
CA ARG A 70 2.67 18.35 2.60
C ARG A 70 3.99 17.68 2.25
N LEU A 71 3.94 16.85 1.22
CA LEU A 71 5.10 16.22 0.61
C LEU A 71 5.16 16.59 -0.88
N ALA A 72 6.18 17.35 -1.26
CA ALA A 72 6.56 17.50 -2.66
C ALA A 72 7.62 16.44 -2.99
N LEU A 73 7.37 15.60 -4.00
CA LEU A 73 8.23 14.47 -4.34
C LEU A 73 8.40 14.37 -5.86
N MET A 74 9.64 14.33 -6.31
CA MET A 74 10.02 13.95 -7.66
C MET A 74 10.45 12.49 -7.67
N LEU A 75 9.88 11.70 -8.58
CA LEU A 75 10.30 10.32 -8.87
C LEU A 75 11.02 10.27 -10.21
N GLU A 76 12.26 9.79 -10.24
CA GLU A 76 13.11 9.71 -11.42
C GLU A 76 13.35 8.23 -11.80
N PHE A 77 12.67 7.75 -12.85
CA PHE A 77 12.77 6.36 -13.33
C PHE A 77 13.97 6.15 -14.26
N GLU A 78 14.62 4.99 -14.15
CA GLU A 78 15.72 4.60 -15.06
C GLU A 78 15.19 4.28 -16.49
N GLY A 79 15.83 4.82 -17.54
CA GLY A 79 15.44 4.66 -18.96
C GLY A 79 16.21 5.57 -19.95
N PRO A 80 16.10 5.40 -21.29
CA PRO A 80 17.09 5.94 -22.23
C PRO A 80 17.20 7.47 -22.21
N ALA A 81 18.44 7.93 -22.04
CA ALA A 81 18.89 9.32 -21.99
C ALA A 81 18.87 10.02 -23.37
N THR A 82 17.78 9.89 -24.12
CA THR A 82 17.50 10.71 -25.30
C THR A 82 16.18 11.46 -25.09
N GLY A 83 16.20 12.43 -24.19
CA GLY A 83 15.28 13.58 -24.27
C GLY A 83 14.49 13.97 -23.03
N SER A 84 14.37 13.14 -22.00
CA SER A 84 13.75 13.49 -20.71
C SER A 84 13.77 12.26 -19.81
N ALA A 85 14.49 12.29 -18.68
CA ALA A 85 14.09 11.43 -17.56
C ALA A 85 12.61 11.73 -17.30
N ALA A 86 11.72 10.76 -17.50
CA ALA A 86 10.29 10.94 -17.31
C ALA A 86 10.02 11.06 -15.80
N GLY A 87 10.36 12.21 -15.24
CA GLY A 87 10.17 12.55 -13.84
C GLY A 87 8.68 12.68 -13.55
N VAL A 88 8.23 12.04 -12.47
CA VAL A 88 6.87 12.21 -11.95
C VAL A 88 6.94 13.16 -10.77
N MET A 89 6.31 14.33 -10.91
CA MET A 89 6.18 15.27 -9.80
C MET A 89 4.87 15.00 -9.06
N LEU A 90 4.97 14.90 -7.73
CA LEU A 90 3.87 14.72 -6.80
C LEU A 90 3.85 15.91 -5.85
N ASP A 91 2.66 16.49 -5.67
CA ASP A 91 2.38 17.39 -4.55
C ASP A 91 1.24 16.77 -3.76
N LEU A 92 1.56 16.25 -2.58
CA LEU A 92 0.68 15.46 -1.75
C LEU A 92 0.40 16.19 -0.43
N GLY A 93 -0.84 16.14 0.04
CA GLY A 93 -1.24 16.60 1.38
C GLY A 93 -2.00 15.50 2.12
N PRO A 94 -2.37 15.71 3.39
CA PRO A 94 -3.07 14.69 4.18
C PRO A 94 -4.36 14.21 3.49
N ALA A 95 -4.58 12.91 3.55
CA ALA A 95 -5.79 12.25 3.08
C ALA A 95 -6.36 11.34 4.17
N PRO A 96 -7.68 11.13 4.21
CA PRO A 96 -8.29 10.20 5.14
C PRO A 96 -7.93 8.75 4.79
N CYS A 97 -7.77 7.93 5.81
CA CYS A 97 -7.63 6.48 5.73
C CYS A 97 -8.15 5.85 7.02
N LEU A 98 -8.45 4.56 6.98
CA LEU A 98 -9.03 3.84 8.10
C LEU A 98 -8.01 3.49 9.19
N HIS A 99 -6.75 3.26 8.81
CA HIS A 99 -5.64 2.99 9.73
C HIS A 99 -4.32 3.51 9.18
N GLY A 100 -3.46 4.01 10.06
CA GLY A 100 -2.20 4.66 9.70
C GLY A 100 -2.44 6.08 9.19
N GLU A 101 -1.69 6.47 8.16
CA GLU A 101 -1.76 7.79 7.56
C GLU A 101 -1.72 7.70 6.04
N ALA A 102 -2.41 8.61 5.37
CA ALA A 102 -2.39 8.70 3.93
C ALA A 102 -2.10 10.14 3.46
N LEU A 103 -1.51 10.23 2.28
CA LEU A 103 -1.39 11.45 1.52
C LEU A 103 -2.12 11.32 0.19
N GLY A 104 -2.84 12.35 -0.18
CA GLY A 104 -3.56 12.44 -1.45
C GLY A 104 -3.05 13.63 -2.25
N GLY A 105 -3.06 13.48 -3.56
CA GLY A 105 -2.68 14.56 -4.47
C GLY A 105 -2.85 14.13 -5.91
N ARG A 106 -2.00 14.67 -6.77
CA ARG A 106 -2.03 14.38 -8.20
C ARG A 106 -0.63 14.20 -8.75
N ILE A 107 -0.53 13.36 -9.78
CA ILE A 107 0.63 13.34 -10.66
C ILE A 107 0.57 14.58 -11.56
N ALA A 108 1.56 15.46 -11.41
CA ALA A 108 1.76 16.56 -12.35
C ALA A 108 2.32 16.01 -13.67
N GLY A 109 1.55 16.18 -14.75
CA GLY A 109 2.01 15.94 -16.12
C GLY A 109 2.56 17.20 -16.76
N ALA A 110 3.41 17.04 -17.78
CA ALA A 110 3.87 18.12 -18.64
C ALA A 110 2.70 18.72 -19.45
N GLY A 111 1.97 19.67 -18.85
CA GLY A 111 0.98 20.53 -19.51
C GLY A 111 -0.46 19.98 -19.56
N GLY A 112 -1.40 20.72 -18.97
CA GLY A 112 -2.85 20.59 -19.21
C GLY A 112 -3.64 19.81 -18.17
N SER A 113 -4.96 20.02 -18.16
CA SER A 113 -5.97 19.65 -17.15
C SER A 113 -6.17 18.13 -16.84
N GLY A 114 -5.21 17.27 -17.18
CA GLY A 114 -5.28 15.80 -17.07
C GLY A 114 -4.55 15.20 -15.87
N ALA A 115 -4.41 15.93 -14.76
CA ALA A 115 -3.68 15.45 -13.58
C ALA A 115 -4.41 14.27 -12.91
N LEU A 116 -3.77 13.10 -12.91
CA LEU A 116 -4.31 11.84 -12.39
C LEU A 116 -4.22 11.79 -10.85
N PRO A 117 -5.23 11.27 -10.14
CA PRO A 117 -5.19 11.16 -8.69
C PRO A 117 -4.08 10.21 -8.25
N TYR A 118 -3.43 10.55 -7.15
CA TYR A 118 -2.40 9.75 -6.51
C TYR A 118 -2.69 9.67 -5.02
N VAL A 119 -2.55 8.48 -4.44
CA VAL A 119 -2.61 8.25 -3.00
C VAL A 119 -1.31 7.60 -2.56
N MET A 120 -0.81 7.97 -1.39
CA MET A 120 0.35 7.35 -0.75
C MET A 120 -0.03 6.96 0.67
N ALA A 121 -0.10 5.67 0.96
CA ALA A 121 -0.48 5.16 2.27
C ALA A 121 0.77 4.76 3.09
N HIS A 122 0.72 5.01 4.38
CA HIS A 122 1.69 4.55 5.38
C HIS A 122 0.92 3.76 6.44
N ALA A 123 1.42 2.56 6.73
CA ALA A 123 0.97 1.76 7.87
C ALA A 123 2.18 1.61 8.81
N PRO A 124 2.08 2.01 10.10
CA PRO A 124 3.25 2.15 10.97
C PRO A 124 4.14 0.92 11.12
N ALA A 125 3.56 -0.28 11.04
CA ALA A 125 4.28 -1.54 11.23
C ALA A 125 4.45 -2.36 9.93
N VAL A 126 4.01 -1.86 8.78
CA VAL A 126 3.89 -2.65 7.55
C VAL A 126 4.65 -2.01 6.39
N ARG A 127 5.40 -2.84 5.66
CA ARG A 127 5.98 -2.50 4.36
C ARG A 127 5.58 -3.53 3.31
N LEU A 128 5.74 -3.15 2.04
CA LEU A 128 5.66 -4.11 0.95
C LEU A 128 7.01 -4.80 0.79
N ASP A 129 7.03 -6.12 0.61
CA ASP A 129 8.23 -6.88 0.26
C ASP A 129 7.87 -8.13 -0.56
N ARG A 130 8.87 -8.90 -0.99
CA ARG A 130 8.65 -10.21 -1.59
C ARG A 130 7.99 -11.16 -0.60
N SER A 131 6.94 -11.82 -1.07
CA SER A 131 6.17 -12.75 -0.27
C SER A 131 6.73 -14.17 -0.39
N PRO A 132 6.83 -14.93 0.73
CA PRO A 132 7.06 -16.36 0.68
C PRO A 132 5.84 -17.14 0.14
N THR A 133 4.65 -16.53 0.18
CA THR A 133 3.39 -17.11 -0.31
C THR A 133 3.23 -16.93 -1.83
N HIS A 134 3.19 -15.67 -2.29
CA HIS A 134 3.04 -15.35 -3.71
C HIS A 134 3.51 -13.91 -4.00
N GLY A 135 4.49 -13.76 -4.90
CA GLY A 135 4.80 -12.46 -5.51
C GLY A 135 5.22 -11.41 -4.49
N TRP A 136 4.34 -10.43 -4.27
CA TRP A 136 4.52 -9.36 -3.28
C TRP A 136 3.57 -9.57 -2.10
N GLY A 137 4.00 -9.16 -0.91
CA GLY A 137 3.26 -9.29 0.33
C GLY A 137 3.43 -8.07 1.22
N SER A 138 2.38 -7.76 1.97
CA SER A 138 2.47 -6.86 3.12
C SER A 138 3.17 -7.59 4.28
N VAL A 139 4.29 -7.06 4.74
CA VAL A 139 5.18 -7.70 5.71
C VAL A 139 5.45 -6.76 6.88
N LEU A 140 5.53 -7.32 8.08
CA LEU A 140 5.79 -6.55 9.29
C LEU A 140 7.24 -6.06 9.38
N GLU A 141 7.42 -4.81 9.78
CA GLU A 141 8.73 -4.22 10.07
C GLU A 141 9.15 -4.39 11.53
N GLN A 142 8.16 -4.54 12.41
CA GLN A 142 8.34 -4.66 13.84
C GLN A 142 7.37 -5.70 14.39
N ALA A 143 7.64 -6.18 15.61
CA ALA A 143 6.70 -7.04 16.31
C ALA A 143 5.41 -6.27 16.63
N VAL A 144 4.29 -6.97 16.58
CA VAL A 144 2.94 -6.45 16.89
C VAL A 144 2.23 -7.45 17.80
N ALA A 145 1.50 -6.93 18.77
CA ALA A 145 0.75 -7.78 19.70
C ALA A 145 -0.55 -8.28 19.08
N ARG A 146 -1.04 -9.42 19.58
CA ARG A 146 -2.39 -9.89 19.28
C ARG A 146 -3.42 -8.78 19.50
N GLY A 147 -4.34 -8.62 18.55
CA GLY A 147 -5.43 -7.65 18.61
C GLY A 147 -5.08 -6.26 18.11
N GLU A 148 -3.82 -6.01 17.73
CA GLU A 148 -3.44 -4.75 17.08
C GLU A 148 -3.95 -4.69 15.64
N VAL A 149 -4.42 -3.52 15.23
CA VAL A 149 -4.80 -3.23 13.84
C VAL A 149 -3.51 -3.03 13.04
N LEU A 150 -3.39 -3.74 11.91
CA LEU A 150 -2.20 -3.67 11.06
C LEU A 150 -2.46 -2.88 9.78
N LEU A 151 -3.63 -3.06 9.17
CA LEU A 151 -4.00 -2.43 7.91
C LEU A 151 -5.49 -2.06 7.89
N GLY A 152 -5.77 -0.87 7.38
CA GLY A 152 -7.10 -0.46 6.94
C GLY A 152 -7.23 -0.73 5.44
N ILE A 153 -8.38 -1.24 5.00
CA ILE A 153 -8.63 -1.50 3.58
C ILE A 153 -9.38 -0.31 3.00
N ASP A 154 -8.61 0.66 2.50
CA ASP A 154 -9.12 1.89 1.90
C ASP A 154 -9.13 1.83 0.37
N GLY A 155 -10.18 2.37 -0.23
CA GLY A 155 -10.29 2.55 -1.68
C GLY A 155 -11.72 2.72 -2.19
N PRO A 156 -11.92 2.73 -3.51
CA PRO A 156 -13.24 2.83 -4.11
C PRO A 156 -14.14 1.66 -3.70
N VAL A 157 -15.35 1.96 -3.24
CA VAL A 157 -16.36 0.96 -2.88
C VAL A 157 -17.42 0.85 -3.97
N GLY A 158 -17.74 -0.39 -4.38
CA GLY A 158 -18.77 -0.66 -5.38
C GLY A 158 -19.33 -2.08 -5.29
N ALA A 159 -20.24 -2.42 -6.18
CA ALA A 159 -20.88 -3.75 -6.20
C ALA A 159 -20.00 -4.86 -6.81
N ARG A 160 -18.90 -4.49 -7.49
CA ARG A 160 -18.07 -5.43 -8.24
C ARG A 160 -17.02 -6.07 -7.33
N GLN A 161 -17.12 -7.39 -7.17
CA GLN A 161 -16.05 -8.21 -6.64
C GLN A 161 -14.92 -8.36 -7.67
N THR A 162 -13.67 -8.25 -7.21
CA THR A 162 -12.45 -8.54 -7.98
C THR A 162 -11.56 -9.49 -7.17
N PRO A 163 -10.52 -10.11 -7.78
CA PRO A 163 -9.57 -10.95 -7.04
C PRO A 163 -8.82 -10.23 -5.91
N TYR A 164 -8.83 -8.90 -5.89
CA TYR A 164 -8.12 -8.07 -4.92
C TYR A 164 -9.05 -7.28 -3.99
N SER A 165 -10.34 -7.26 -4.28
CA SER A 165 -11.31 -6.52 -3.47
C SER A 165 -11.66 -7.27 -2.19
N PHE A 166 -12.04 -6.52 -1.15
CA PHE A 166 -12.52 -7.07 0.10
C PHE A 166 -14.02 -6.81 0.24
N ARG A 167 -14.79 -7.82 0.65
CA ARG A 167 -16.20 -7.62 1.01
C ARG A 167 -16.33 -6.76 2.27
N THR A 168 -17.11 -5.69 2.16
CA THR A 168 -17.54 -4.79 3.25
C THR A 168 -18.76 -5.35 4.00
N ASP A 169 -19.04 -4.85 5.20
CA ASP A 169 -20.16 -5.35 6.04
C ASP A 169 -21.54 -5.02 5.45
N ASP A 170 -21.61 -4.05 4.52
CA ASP A 170 -22.84 -3.67 3.81
C ASP A 170 -23.04 -4.42 2.47
N ASN A 171 -22.31 -5.53 2.26
CA ASN A 171 -22.33 -6.37 1.06
C ASN A 171 -21.86 -5.68 -0.24
N ARG A 172 -21.05 -4.62 -0.13
CA ARG A 172 -20.26 -4.10 -1.25
C ARG A 172 -18.83 -4.61 -1.20
N HIS A 173 -18.01 -4.16 -2.14
CA HIS A 173 -16.60 -4.49 -2.24
C HIS A 173 -15.75 -3.22 -2.30
N VAL A 174 -14.73 -3.16 -1.44
CA VAL A 174 -13.69 -2.13 -1.50
C VAL A 174 -12.52 -2.64 -2.33
N GLU A 175 -12.09 -1.84 -3.30
CA GLU A 175 -10.91 -2.10 -4.12
C GLU A 175 -9.70 -1.40 -3.51
N PRO A 176 -8.76 -2.12 -2.87
CA PRO A 176 -7.69 -1.49 -2.10
C PRO A 176 -6.75 -0.64 -2.97
N THR A 177 -6.37 0.50 -2.42
CA THR A 177 -5.46 1.48 -3.04
C THR A 177 -4.10 1.57 -2.32
N GLY A 178 -3.80 0.62 -1.45
CA GLY A 178 -2.53 0.55 -0.72
C GLY A 178 -2.14 -0.89 -0.39
N TYR A 179 -1.58 -1.10 0.81
CA TYR A 179 -1.04 -2.39 1.26
C TYR A 179 -2.07 -3.53 1.16
N GLY A 180 -3.36 -3.23 1.35
CA GLY A 180 -4.45 -4.19 1.21
C GLY A 180 -4.45 -4.98 -0.10
N HIS A 181 -3.98 -4.38 -1.21
CA HIS A 181 -3.89 -5.06 -2.51
C HIS A 181 -2.89 -6.24 -2.50
N PHE A 182 -1.91 -6.19 -1.60
CA PHE A 182 -0.81 -7.14 -1.48
C PHE A 182 -0.92 -7.99 -0.21
N VAL A 183 -2.13 -8.21 0.30
CA VAL A 183 -2.36 -9.12 1.42
C VAL A 183 -2.72 -10.49 0.84
N ASN A 184 -1.84 -11.46 1.03
CA ASN A 184 -2.03 -12.81 0.47
C ASN A 184 -3.00 -13.67 1.30
N HIS A 185 -3.48 -14.73 0.66
CA HIS A 185 -4.25 -15.77 1.33
C HIS A 185 -3.36 -16.66 2.19
N ALA A 186 -3.81 -16.98 3.41
CA ALA A 186 -3.34 -18.14 4.15
C ALA A 186 -4.50 -18.91 4.79
N CYS A 187 -4.42 -20.24 4.76
CA CYS A 187 -5.40 -21.11 5.41
C CYS A 187 -5.29 -21.06 6.94
N GLU A 188 -4.10 -20.79 7.45
CA GLU A 188 -3.82 -20.43 8.86
C GLU A 188 -3.32 -18.98 8.89
N PRO A 189 -4.22 -17.99 8.84
CA PRO A 189 -3.83 -16.61 8.62
C PRO A 189 -3.19 -15.95 9.85
N SER A 190 -2.39 -14.92 9.60
CA SER A 190 -1.86 -14.05 10.66
C SER A 190 -2.91 -13.06 11.17
N CYS A 191 -3.92 -12.72 10.36
CA CYS A 191 -4.92 -11.72 10.67
C CYS A 191 -6.36 -12.20 10.45
N GLU A 192 -7.29 -11.55 11.15
CA GLU A 192 -8.71 -11.60 10.87
C GLU A 192 -9.23 -10.26 10.38
N ILE A 193 -10.40 -10.29 9.74
CA ILE A 193 -11.11 -9.08 9.35
C ILE A 193 -12.02 -8.62 10.49
N VAL A 194 -11.88 -7.35 10.86
CA VAL A 194 -12.82 -6.64 11.73
C VAL A 194 -13.37 -5.46 10.96
N TYR A 195 -14.69 -5.29 10.98
CA TYR A 195 -15.35 -4.21 10.26
C TYR A 195 -15.45 -2.96 11.12
N ASP A 196 -15.12 -1.83 10.51
CA ASP A 196 -15.36 -0.52 11.10
C ASP A 196 -16.86 -0.23 11.15
N LEU A 197 -17.34 0.21 12.30
CA LEU A 197 -18.78 0.36 12.56
C LEU A 197 -19.41 1.56 11.83
N GLU A 198 -18.61 2.56 11.45
CA GLU A 198 -19.10 3.77 10.79
C GLU A 198 -19.04 3.66 9.27
N THR A 199 -17.96 3.08 8.75
CA THR A 199 -17.66 3.01 7.31
C THR A 199 -17.99 1.66 6.67
N ALA A 200 -18.23 0.62 7.48
CA ALA A 200 -18.37 -0.78 7.05
C ALA A 200 -17.12 -1.36 6.35
N LEU A 201 -16.01 -0.63 6.37
CA LEU A 201 -14.77 -1.05 5.73
C LEU A 201 -14.02 -2.08 6.58
N PRO A 202 -13.33 -3.04 5.95
CA PRO A 202 -12.56 -4.04 6.67
C PRO A 202 -11.22 -3.47 7.16
N THR A 203 -10.82 -3.91 8.36
CA THR A 203 -9.47 -3.79 8.91
C THR A 203 -8.88 -5.17 9.15
N LEU A 204 -7.57 -5.31 8.99
CA LEU A 204 -6.84 -6.52 9.35
C LEU A 204 -6.26 -6.38 10.74
N VAL A 205 -6.66 -7.29 11.62
CA VAL A 205 -6.28 -7.33 13.03
C VAL A 205 -5.51 -8.59 13.34
N ALA A 206 -4.39 -8.47 14.07
CA ALA A 206 -3.51 -9.58 14.40
C ALA A 206 -4.23 -10.65 15.25
N LEU A 207 -4.23 -11.91 14.79
CA LEU A 207 -4.86 -13.04 15.49
C LEU A 207 -4.01 -13.57 16.66
N ARG A 208 -2.71 -13.27 16.64
CA ARG A 208 -1.69 -13.70 17.60
C ARG A 208 -0.57 -12.66 17.64
N ASP A 209 0.37 -12.83 18.56
CA ASP A 209 1.61 -12.05 18.52
C ASP A 209 2.38 -12.42 17.24
N LEU A 210 2.85 -11.41 16.53
CA LEU A 210 3.57 -11.54 15.26
C LEU A 210 4.94 -10.87 15.39
N ALA A 211 5.94 -11.47 14.75
CA ALA A 211 7.30 -10.96 14.74
C ALA A 211 7.53 -10.01 13.55
N ALA A 212 8.58 -9.19 13.64
CA ALA A 212 9.11 -8.51 12.48
C ALA A 212 9.47 -9.53 11.38
N GLY A 213 9.04 -9.27 10.14
CA GLY A 213 9.20 -10.19 9.01
C GLY A 213 8.03 -11.16 8.79
N ASP A 214 7.07 -11.26 9.71
CA ASP A 214 5.85 -12.03 9.46
C ASP A 214 5.01 -11.38 8.35
N GLU A 215 4.42 -12.20 7.48
CA GLU A 215 3.52 -11.74 6.41
C GLU A 215 2.10 -11.50 6.97
N VAL A 216 1.52 -10.36 6.59
CA VAL A 216 0.11 -10.05 6.83
C VAL A 216 -0.73 -10.85 5.82
N THR A 217 -1.56 -11.76 6.34
CA THR A 217 -2.37 -12.69 5.53
C THR A 217 -3.76 -12.85 6.12
N PHE A 218 -4.73 -13.22 5.29
CA PHE A 218 -6.09 -13.54 5.74
C PHE A 218 -6.70 -14.73 4.99
N ASP A 219 -7.79 -15.26 5.52
CA ASP A 219 -8.54 -16.35 4.90
C ASP A 219 -9.58 -15.80 3.92
N TYR A 220 -9.30 -15.88 2.61
CA TYR A 220 -10.18 -15.36 1.56
C TYR A 220 -11.57 -16.02 1.59
N THR A 221 -11.65 -17.27 2.04
CA THR A 221 -12.90 -18.04 2.10
C THR A 221 -13.84 -17.57 3.21
N ARG A 222 -13.30 -16.87 4.21
CA ARG A 222 -14.08 -16.42 5.36
C ARG A 222 -14.87 -15.15 5.06
N THR A 223 -14.38 -14.34 4.14
CA THR A 223 -14.92 -13.01 3.85
C THR A 223 -15.71 -12.99 2.56
N GLU A 224 -15.36 -13.84 1.59
CA GLU A 224 -16.03 -13.91 0.30
C GLU A 224 -17.02 -15.08 0.30
N GLY A 225 -18.30 -14.83 0.00
CA GLY A 225 -19.30 -15.92 -0.09
C GLY A 225 -18.97 -16.94 -1.19
N ALA A 226 -18.50 -16.44 -2.33
CA ALA A 226 -17.82 -17.19 -3.39
C ALA A 226 -16.62 -16.37 -3.84
N LEU A 227 -15.49 -17.01 -4.14
CA LEU A 227 -14.29 -16.32 -4.62
C LEU A 227 -14.50 -15.80 -6.05
N ALA A 228 -13.93 -14.63 -6.35
CA ALA A 228 -13.96 -14.05 -7.69
C ALA A 228 -13.29 -14.92 -8.78
N GLY A 229 -12.42 -15.84 -8.36
CA GLY A 229 -11.77 -16.82 -9.22
C GLY A 229 -11.06 -17.89 -8.39
N SER A 230 -10.81 -19.06 -9.00
CA SER A 230 -9.97 -20.08 -8.39
C SER A 230 -8.49 -19.70 -8.45
N PHE A 231 -7.71 -20.20 -7.49
CA PHE A 231 -6.27 -20.06 -7.47
C PHE A 231 -5.63 -21.29 -6.82
N GLU A 232 -4.36 -21.54 -7.14
CA GLU A 232 -3.57 -22.55 -6.46
C GLU A 232 -3.02 -21.94 -5.16
N CYS A 233 -3.47 -22.44 -4.00
CA CYS A 233 -2.95 -21.95 -2.73
C CYS A 233 -1.54 -22.44 -2.47
N ARG A 234 -0.64 -21.49 -2.21
CA ARG A 234 0.78 -21.71 -1.91
C ARG A 234 1.15 -21.27 -0.50
N CYS A 235 0.15 -21.10 0.38
CA CYS A 235 0.39 -20.73 1.76
C CYS A 235 1.10 -21.87 2.52
N PRO A 236 1.79 -21.58 3.64
CA PRO A 236 2.59 -22.57 4.34
C PRO A 236 1.78 -23.57 5.20
N ALA A 237 0.45 -23.53 5.15
CA ALA A 237 -0.40 -24.43 5.94
C ALA A 237 -0.29 -25.89 5.47
N LEU A 238 -0.42 -26.84 6.39
CA LEU A 238 -0.41 -28.28 6.07
C LEU A 238 -1.69 -28.73 5.34
N VAL A 239 -2.81 -28.07 5.61
CA VAL A 239 -4.12 -28.36 5.02
C VAL A 239 -4.67 -27.09 4.40
N HIS A 240 -4.97 -27.17 3.10
CA HIS A 240 -5.49 -26.05 2.32
C HIS A 240 -7.03 -26.03 2.33
N LYS A 241 -7.62 -24.84 2.38
CA LYS A 241 -9.07 -24.60 2.46
C LYS A 241 -9.72 -24.23 1.12
N VAL A 242 -8.92 -24.01 0.07
CA VAL A 242 -9.37 -23.57 -1.26
C VAL A 242 -9.27 -24.67 -2.30
#